data_AF-A0A816CSG2-F1
#
_entry.id   AF-A0A816CSG2-F1
#
_cell.length_a   1.000
_cell.length_b   1.000
_cell.length_c   1.000
_cell.angle_alpha   90.00
_cell.angle_beta   90.00
_cell.angle_gamma   90.00
#
_symmetry.space_group_name_H-M   'P 1'
#
loop_
_entity.id
_entity.type
_entity.pdbx_description
1 polymer ?
#
loop_
_entity_poly.entity_id
_entity_poly.type
_entity_poly.pdbx_seq_one_letter_code
_entity_poly.pdbx_strand_id
1 'polypeptide(L)'
;MTEKQIRDYQRAQCIALRRAGMSYRAIAEDADVSRASLQRSLERYDETGGFQDRSRSGRPKKLNDCNIRMLKHLVQDDANRSSSGELMLKLNESLGKPVYRRTVINYLQKFGYEYKVKIEKPYLSKQHRNARLQWCLEH
;
A
#
# COMPACT_ATOMS: atom_id res chain seq x y z
N MET A 1 -9.45 32.55 -1.34
CA MET A 1 -7.99 32.48 -1.58
C MET A 1 -7.57 31.04 -1.32
N THR A 2 -7.09 30.33 -2.34
CA THR A 2 -6.63 28.94 -2.23
C THR A 2 -5.39 28.90 -1.34
N GLU A 3 -5.47 28.21 -0.20
CA GLU A 3 -4.33 28.05 0.71
C GLU A 3 -3.24 27.22 0.03
N LYS A 4 -2.28 27.91 -0.57
CA LYS A 4 -1.09 27.30 -1.18
C LYS A 4 -0.17 26.86 -0.05
N GLN A 5 -0.03 25.55 0.12
CA GLN A 5 0.92 24.97 1.07
C GLN A 5 2.33 25.49 0.78
N ILE A 6 3.01 26.04 1.81
CA ILE A 6 4.40 26.47 1.69
C ILE A 6 5.25 25.29 1.25
N ARG A 7 6.07 25.48 0.22
CA ARG A 7 6.97 24.44 -0.29
C ARG A 7 8.19 24.29 0.64
N ASP A 8 8.79 23.10 0.64
CA ASP A 8 9.93 22.80 1.52
C ASP A 8 11.10 23.78 1.34
N TYR A 9 11.37 24.24 0.12
CA TYR A 9 12.43 25.23 -0.14
C TYR A 9 12.16 26.58 0.54
N GLN A 10 10.90 27.05 0.55
CA GLN A 10 10.54 28.32 1.18
C GLN A 10 10.71 28.22 2.70
N ARG A 11 10.40 27.07 3.30
CA ARG A 11 10.65 26.83 4.73
C ARG A 11 12.15 26.83 5.04
N ALA A 12 12.96 26.18 4.21
CA ALA A 12 14.41 26.20 4.35
C ALA A 12 14.98 27.62 4.24
N GLN A 13 14.51 28.42 3.27
CA GLN A 13 14.85 29.84 3.13
C GLN A 13 14.47 30.62 4.40
N CYS A 14 13.24 30.46 4.91
CA CYS A 14 12.78 31.11 6.13
C CYS A 14 13.70 30.82 7.34
N ILE A 15 14.11 29.55 7.50
CA ILE A 15 15.00 29.12 8.59
C ILE A 15 16.39 29.74 8.42
N ALA A 16 16.93 29.73 7.20
CA ALA A 16 18.24 30.32 6.91
C ALA A 16 18.27 31.83 7.19
N LEU A 17 17.26 32.56 6.72
CA LEU A 17 17.13 34.01 6.95
C LEU A 17 16.88 34.32 8.43
N ARG A 18 16.14 33.46 9.15
CA ARG A 18 15.96 33.60 10.60
C ARG A 18 17.28 33.43 11.34
N ARG A 19 18.11 32.46 10.96
CA ARG A 19 19.46 32.26 11.50
C ARG A 19 20.42 33.41 11.18
N ALA A 20 20.22 34.07 10.03
CA ALA A 20 20.93 35.29 9.66
C ALA A 20 20.49 36.54 10.46
N GLY A 21 19.53 36.41 11.39
CA GLY A 21 19.10 37.51 12.27
C GLY A 21 18.04 38.43 11.67
N MET A 22 17.45 38.09 10.52
CA MET A 22 16.41 38.92 9.91
C MET A 22 15.11 38.96 10.74
N SER A 23 14.38 40.07 10.59
CA SER A 23 13.07 40.25 11.21
C SER A 23 12.01 39.39 10.51
N TYR A 24 10.97 38.99 11.24
CA TYR A 24 9.86 38.19 10.68
C TYR A 24 9.19 38.85 9.47
N ARG A 25 9.11 40.18 9.46
CA ARG A 25 8.49 40.92 8.36
C ARG A 25 9.34 40.84 7.10
N ALA A 26 10.65 41.08 7.22
CA ALA A 26 11.57 40.99 6.09
C ALA A 26 11.60 39.57 5.49
N ILE A 27 11.59 38.54 6.34
CA ILE A 27 11.56 37.14 5.90
C ILE A 27 10.25 36.81 5.16
N ALA A 28 9.11 37.29 5.66
CA ALA A 28 7.81 37.04 5.04
C ALA A 28 7.72 37.67 3.63
N GLU A 29 8.27 38.88 3.47
CA GLU A 29 8.35 39.57 2.18
C GLU A 29 9.34 38.88 1.22
N ASP A 30 10.53 38.48 1.69
CA ASP A 30 11.56 37.84 0.86
C ASP A 30 11.20 36.41 0.42
N ALA A 31 10.61 35.61 1.31
CA ALA A 31 10.24 34.22 1.03
C ALA A 31 8.83 34.06 0.41
N ASP A 32 8.11 35.16 0.21
CA ASP A 32 6.71 35.20 -0.26
C ASP A 32 5.80 34.25 0.55
N VAL A 33 5.84 34.41 1.88
CA VAL A 33 5.04 33.61 2.82
C VAL A 33 4.32 34.50 3.81
N SER A 34 3.11 34.12 4.21
CA SER A 34 2.41 34.84 5.26
C SER A 34 3.14 34.71 6.61
N ARG A 35 3.05 35.75 7.43
CA ARG A 35 3.69 35.79 8.76
C ARG A 35 3.29 34.62 9.66
N ALA A 36 2.01 34.20 9.62
CA ALA A 36 1.53 33.04 10.38
C ALA A 36 2.16 31.73 9.89
N SER A 37 2.32 31.59 8.58
CA SER A 37 2.95 30.44 7.92
C SER A 37 4.46 30.36 8.21
N LEU A 38 5.15 31.49 8.24
CA LEU A 38 6.53 31.61 8.71
C LEU A 38 6.67 31.16 10.17
N GLN A 39 5.85 31.72 11.07
CA GLN A 39 5.89 31.39 12.50
C GLN A 39 5.70 29.89 12.74
N ARG A 40 4.68 29.27 12.17
CA ARG A 40 4.45 27.81 12.28
C ARG A 40 5.61 26.98 11.72
N SER A 41 6.30 27.48 10.70
CA SER A 41 7.45 26.77 10.11
C SER A 41 8.66 26.82 11.02
N LEU A 42 8.90 27.95 11.69
CA LEU A 42 9.98 28.11 12.67
C LEU A 42 9.70 27.31 13.94
N GLU A 43 8.50 27.40 14.51
CA GLU A 43 8.09 26.61 15.68
C GLU A 43 8.26 25.10 15.42
N ARG A 44 7.81 24.62 14.25
CA ARG A 44 8.02 23.23 13.84
C ARG A 44 9.50 22.86 13.73
N TYR A 45 10.32 23.77 13.19
CA TYR A 45 11.74 23.54 13.05
C TYR A 45 12.43 23.45 14.41
N ASP A 46 12.04 24.29 15.37
CA ASP A 46 12.56 24.24 16.72
C ASP A 46 12.18 22.93 17.43
N GLU A 47 10.97 22.39 17.17
CA GLU A 47 10.50 21.11 17.73
C GLU A 47 11.18 19.87 17.11
N THR A 48 11.39 19.87 15.79
CA THR A 48 11.74 18.63 15.05
C THR A 48 13.06 18.70 14.28
N GLY A 49 13.64 19.88 14.12
CA GLY A 49 14.83 20.11 13.29
C GLY A 49 14.61 19.92 11.78
N GLY A 50 13.39 19.61 11.35
CA GLY A 50 13.05 19.30 9.97
C GLY A 50 12.15 20.36 9.31
N PHE A 51 12.36 20.61 8.01
CA PHE A 51 11.52 21.49 7.19
C PHE A 51 10.63 20.73 6.19
N GLN A 52 10.83 19.42 6.06
CA GLN A 52 10.07 18.55 5.17
C GLN A 52 8.63 18.33 5.68
N ASP A 53 7.72 18.06 4.76
CA ASP A 53 6.38 17.63 5.13
C ASP A 53 6.41 16.30 5.89
N ARG A 54 5.67 16.23 7.01
CA ARG A 54 5.51 14.99 7.76
C ARG A 54 4.68 14.00 6.94
N SER A 55 5.05 12.72 7.03
CA SER A 55 4.22 11.64 6.49
C SER A 55 2.81 11.72 7.07
N ARG A 56 1.81 11.82 6.21
CA ARG A 56 0.40 11.83 6.64
C ARG A 56 -0.01 10.40 6.99
N SER A 57 -0.61 10.19 8.15
CA SER A 57 -1.04 8.87 8.64
C SER A 57 -2.13 8.23 7.75
N GLY A 58 -2.87 9.04 6.99
CA GLY A 58 -3.94 8.58 6.12
C GLY A 58 -5.11 7.97 6.91
N ARG A 59 -6.10 7.45 6.18
CA ARG A 59 -7.24 6.76 6.79
C ARG A 59 -6.80 5.36 7.27
N PRO A 60 -7.11 4.95 8.51
CA PRO A 60 -6.87 3.59 8.97
C PRO A 60 -7.53 2.56 8.05
N LYS A 61 -6.83 1.45 7.81
CA LYS A 61 -7.34 0.35 6.98
C LYS A 61 -8.43 -0.41 7.72
N LYS A 62 -9.37 -1.01 6.98
CA LYS A 62 -10.43 -1.86 7.55
C LYS A 62 -9.90 -3.16 8.17
N LEU A 63 -8.81 -3.69 7.63
CA LEU A 63 -8.15 -4.88 8.15
C LEU A 63 -6.94 -4.47 9.01
N ASN A 64 -6.88 -4.97 10.24
CA ASN A 64 -5.70 -4.90 11.08
C ASN A 64 -4.70 -6.02 10.70
N ASP A 65 -3.51 -6.01 11.29
CA ASP A 65 -2.47 -6.99 10.99
C ASP A 65 -2.87 -8.42 11.36
N CYS A 66 -3.71 -8.60 12.37
CA CYS A 66 -4.24 -9.91 12.75
C CYS A 66 -5.13 -10.50 11.64
N ASN A 67 -6.08 -9.71 11.14
CA ASN A 67 -6.99 -10.12 10.06
C ASN A 67 -6.23 -10.39 8.76
N ILE A 68 -5.16 -9.63 8.50
CA ILE A 68 -4.27 -9.84 7.35
C ILE A 68 -3.55 -11.19 7.47
N ARG A 69 -3.03 -11.53 8.66
CA ARG A 69 -2.43 -12.86 8.92
C ARG A 69 -3.46 -13.98 8.79
N MET A 70 -4.64 -13.80 9.36
CA MET A 70 -5.74 -14.76 9.26
C MET A 70 -6.13 -15.02 7.80
N LEU A 71 -6.27 -13.98 6.98
CA LEU A 71 -6.51 -14.13 5.55
C LEU A 71 -5.39 -14.93 4.86
N LYS A 72 -4.12 -14.70 5.24
CA LYS A 72 -3.00 -15.44 4.67
C LYS A 72 -3.06 -16.93 5.03
N HIS A 73 -3.38 -17.27 6.28
CA HIS A 73 -3.58 -18.65 6.71
C HIS A 73 -4.76 -19.32 6.01
N LEU A 74 -5.92 -18.63 5.93
CA LEU A 74 -7.09 -19.12 5.21
C LEU A 74 -6.78 -19.50 3.75
N VAL A 75 -5.85 -18.80 3.09
CA VAL A 75 -5.46 -19.11 1.71
C VAL A 75 -4.44 -20.25 1.65
N GLN A 76 -3.53 -20.35 2.62
CA GLN A 76 -2.49 -21.37 2.65
C GLN A 76 -3.04 -22.75 3.02
N ASP A 77 -3.99 -22.80 3.95
CA ASP A 77 -4.61 -24.04 4.42
C ASP A 77 -5.73 -24.52 3.48
N ASP A 78 -6.12 -23.71 2.50
CA ASP A 78 -7.21 -24.00 1.59
C ASP A 78 -6.76 -24.86 0.39
N ALA A 79 -6.92 -26.17 0.56
CA ALA A 79 -6.65 -27.17 -0.47
C ALA A 79 -7.53 -27.01 -1.72
N ASN A 80 -8.73 -26.42 -1.59
CA ASN A 80 -9.72 -26.35 -2.67
C ASN A 80 -9.58 -25.10 -3.55
N ARG A 81 -8.67 -24.17 -3.21
CA ARG A 81 -8.47 -22.88 -3.91
C ARG A 81 -9.79 -22.11 -4.07
N SER A 82 -10.47 -21.91 -2.96
CA SER A 82 -11.70 -21.13 -2.81
C SER A 82 -11.63 -19.81 -3.56
N SER A 83 -12.78 -19.42 -4.11
CA SER A 83 -12.91 -18.13 -4.76
C SER A 83 -12.71 -16.97 -3.76
N SER A 84 -12.35 -15.78 -4.25
CA SER A 84 -12.24 -14.60 -3.38
C SER A 84 -13.56 -14.22 -2.69
N GLY A 85 -14.71 -14.70 -3.22
CA GLY A 85 -16.01 -14.53 -2.57
C GLY A 85 -16.18 -15.44 -1.36
N GLU A 86 -15.83 -16.72 -1.48
CA GLU A 86 -15.82 -17.65 -0.34
C GLU A 86 -14.81 -17.22 0.73
N LEU A 87 -13.60 -16.82 0.34
CA LEU A 87 -12.60 -16.30 1.28
C LEU A 87 -13.10 -15.05 2.01
N MET A 88 -13.86 -14.19 1.32
CA MET A 88 -14.48 -13.03 1.95
C MET A 88 -15.53 -13.44 2.98
N LEU A 89 -16.38 -14.43 2.68
CA LEU A 89 -17.38 -14.93 3.62
C LEU A 89 -16.71 -15.52 4.86
N LYS A 90 -15.77 -16.46 4.68
CA LYS A 90 -14.97 -17.07 5.77
C LYS A 90 -14.24 -16.02 6.61
N LEU A 91 -13.64 -15.03 5.97
CA LEU A 91 -12.97 -13.94 6.67
C LEU A 91 -13.98 -13.14 7.51
N ASN A 92 -15.10 -12.76 6.91
CA ASN A 92 -16.13 -11.95 7.56
C ASN A 92 -16.79 -12.62 8.77
N GLU A 93 -16.82 -13.95 8.86
CA GLU A 93 -17.31 -14.68 10.04
C GLU A 93 -16.57 -14.28 11.33
N SER A 94 -15.27 -13.94 11.22
CA SER A 94 -14.44 -13.56 12.37
C SER A 94 -14.28 -12.04 12.53
N LEU A 95 -14.86 -11.22 11.64
CA LEU A 95 -14.72 -9.76 11.69
C LEU A 95 -15.95 -9.08 12.29
N GLY A 96 -15.73 -8.16 13.23
CA GLY A 96 -16.79 -7.27 13.72
C GLY A 96 -17.27 -6.23 12.69
N LYS A 97 -16.55 -6.03 11.58
CA LYS A 97 -16.96 -5.17 10.46
C LYS A 97 -16.68 -5.87 9.14
N PRO A 98 -17.71 -6.15 8.31
CA PRO A 98 -17.51 -6.91 7.09
C PRO A 98 -16.68 -6.13 6.06
N VAL A 99 -15.87 -6.87 5.32
CA VAL A 99 -15.14 -6.38 4.14
C VAL A 99 -15.77 -6.88 2.86
N TYR A 100 -15.57 -6.09 1.80
CA TYR A 100 -16.05 -6.42 0.47
C TYR A 100 -15.03 -7.28 -0.29
N ARG A 101 -15.49 -8.05 -1.28
CA ARG A 101 -14.69 -8.95 -2.10
C ARG A 101 -13.47 -8.25 -2.72
N ARG A 102 -13.62 -7.00 -3.17
CA ARG A 102 -12.51 -6.21 -3.75
C ARG A 102 -11.38 -5.98 -2.76
N THR A 103 -11.69 -5.79 -1.47
CA THR A 103 -10.68 -5.64 -0.42
C THR A 103 -9.85 -6.92 -0.33
N VAL A 104 -10.49 -8.08 -0.29
CA VAL A 104 -9.80 -9.38 -0.25
C VAL A 104 -8.88 -9.54 -1.46
N ILE A 105 -9.38 -9.26 -2.67
CA ILE A 105 -8.56 -9.32 -3.91
C ILE A 105 -7.31 -8.45 -3.82
N ASN A 106 -7.44 -7.19 -3.39
CA ASN A 106 -6.29 -6.29 -3.28
C ASN A 106 -5.22 -6.84 -2.32
N TYR A 107 -5.63 -7.47 -1.21
CA TYR A 107 -4.70 -8.09 -0.28
C TYR A 107 -4.08 -9.37 -0.85
N LEU A 108 -4.86 -10.22 -1.53
CA LEU A 108 -4.35 -11.42 -2.20
C LEU A 108 -3.27 -11.06 -3.24
N GLN A 109 -3.52 -10.04 -4.06
CA GLN A 109 -2.54 -9.52 -5.02
C GLN A 109 -1.29 -8.99 -4.32
N LYS A 110 -1.46 -8.27 -3.21
CA LYS A 110 -0.32 -7.78 -2.41
C LYS A 110 0.51 -8.92 -1.82
N PHE A 111 -0.11 -10.05 -1.50
CA PHE A 111 0.59 -11.25 -1.06
C PHE A 111 1.24 -12.05 -2.21
N GLY A 112 0.99 -11.67 -3.47
CA GLY A 112 1.48 -12.38 -4.65
C GLY A 112 0.60 -13.55 -5.10
N TYR A 113 -0.63 -13.67 -4.60
CA TYR A 113 -1.57 -14.68 -5.07
C TYR A 113 -2.28 -14.21 -6.33
N GLU A 114 -2.28 -15.08 -7.33
CA GLU A 114 -3.02 -14.91 -8.58
C GLU A 114 -4.05 -16.03 -8.70
N TYR A 115 -5.24 -15.67 -9.19
CA TYR A 115 -6.20 -16.68 -9.60
C TYR A 115 -5.71 -17.34 -10.89
N LYS A 116 -5.51 -18.66 -10.85
CA LYS A 116 -5.18 -19.48 -12.02
C LYS A 116 -6.13 -20.66 -12.10
N VAL A 117 -6.77 -20.81 -13.25
CA VAL A 117 -7.58 -22.00 -13.57
C VAL A 117 -6.65 -23.20 -13.66
N LYS A 118 -7.03 -24.32 -13.04
CA LYS A 118 -6.30 -25.57 -13.20
C LYS A 118 -6.43 -26.02 -14.65
N ILE A 119 -5.30 -26.17 -15.34
CA ILE A 119 -5.30 -26.74 -16.69
C ILE A 119 -5.55 -28.24 -16.55
N GLU A 120 -6.66 -28.71 -17.11
CA GLU A 120 -6.94 -30.14 -17.22
C GLU A 120 -6.03 -30.73 -18.30
N LYS A 121 -5.16 -31.66 -17.90
CA LYS A 121 -4.35 -32.40 -18.85
C LYS A 121 -5.21 -33.51 -19.45
N PRO A 122 -5.15 -33.75 -20.78
CA PRO A 122 -5.87 -34.88 -21.36
C PRO A 122 -5.40 -36.19 -20.73
N TYR A 123 -6.34 -37.07 -20.44
CA TYR A 123 -6.06 -38.34 -19.79
C TYR A 123 -5.23 -39.25 -20.72
N LEU A 124 -4.02 -39.60 -20.29
CA LEU A 124 -3.14 -40.54 -20.99
C LEU A 124 -3.33 -41.95 -20.42
N SER A 125 -4.13 -42.76 -21.13
CA SER A 125 -4.26 -44.19 -20.87
C SER A 125 -2.91 -44.90 -21.02
N LYS A 126 -2.78 -46.12 -20.46
CA LYS A 126 -1.56 -46.93 -20.64
C LYS A 126 -1.27 -47.20 -22.11
N GLN A 127 -2.30 -47.45 -22.91
CA GLN A 127 -2.19 -47.66 -24.36
C GLN A 127 -1.62 -46.42 -25.07
N HIS A 128 -2.12 -45.22 -24.75
CA HIS A 128 -1.61 -43.98 -25.34
C HIS A 128 -0.13 -43.74 -25.02
N ARG A 129 0.31 -44.08 -23.80
CA ARG A 129 1.72 -43.96 -23.41
C ARG A 129 2.61 -44.93 -24.19
N ASN A 130 2.17 -46.18 -24.35
CA ASN A 130 2.91 -47.19 -25.10
C ASN A 130 3.00 -46.85 -26.59
N ALA A 131 1.89 -46.40 -27.20
CA ALA A 131 1.87 -46.00 -28.60
C ALA A 131 2.83 -44.81 -28.86
N ARG A 132 2.86 -43.83 -27.95
CA ARG A 132 3.83 -42.72 -28.02
C ARG A 132 5.27 -43.20 -27.89
N LEU A 133 5.54 -44.13 -26.98
CA LEU A 133 6.88 -44.68 -26.79
C LEU A 133 7.34 -45.44 -28.04
N GLN A 134 6.50 -46.30 -28.60
CA GLN A 134 6.79 -47.04 -29.83
C GLN A 134 7.08 -46.09 -30.99
N TRP A 135 6.24 -45.07 -31.19
CA TRP A 135 6.47 -44.08 -32.24
C TRP A 135 7.84 -43.38 -32.13
N CYS A 136 8.25 -43.00 -30.91
CA CYS A 136 9.57 -42.40 -30.67
C CYS A 136 10.76 -43.36 -30.80
N LEU A 137 10.51 -44.68 -30.82
CA LEU A 137 11.55 -45.69 -31.03
C LEU A 137 11.66 -46.07 -32.52
N GLU A 138 10.56 -45.96 -33.27
CA GLU A 138 10.47 -46.27 -34.70
C GLU A 138 10.97 -45.14 -35.61
N HIS A 139 10.92 -43.89 -35.13
CA HIS A 139 11.34 -42.68 -35.84
C HIS A 139 12.41 -41.92 -35.05
#